data_AF-A0A125TZU0-F1
#
_entry.id   AF-A0A125TZU0-F1
#
_cell.length_a   1.000
_cell.length_b   1.000
_cell.length_c   1.000
_cell.angle_alpha   90.00
_cell.angle_beta   90.00
_cell.angle_gamma   90.00
#
_symmetry.space_group_name_H-M   'P 1'
#
loop_
_entity.id
_entity.type
_entity.pdbx_description
1 polymer ?
#
loop_
_entity_poly.entity_id
_entity_poly.type
_entity_poly.pdbx_seq_one_letter_code
_entity_poly.pdbx_strand_id
1 'polypeptide(L)'
;MTTFTIYLLREEIATAEDALIDKAQAHEIADGLSRYGKLFVKPTRARPPKWAVLFDSYVPRDVLGVVQSTSAVFIVPVDGRLFALTFGQGRFLLSPDAYEERFGLVVTLNAISSNALRSVDKRALVDDQNSRVQNSQAASALSFGVDIERDLVRGIVGRPEDIRFGRRLAGADALTVTSDVEVPKLKRLLRRYLKAFQSKDYLVNFPWVDQVRQLIPKGQTATRLDGLLVEKMKEAWGKNGLVDGCWLAVPDIVDWAVVDGFKFTSSRSEGVMTDLHLPGLVQEYLDEEPTLSFLRKHYAMSVDEEERVVDRWSVYRCIHCEIDDDGKSFILSAGRWFEVDRDFVGAVESYFENIPRYVGPLPIYAHANEDEYNKAVVLGSEQRWCLMDKKMLPVGGVYDKVEFCDIYGRNEIVHVKHYGSSNVLGHLFNQGLVSGELLKSHPPYVDLANKEISVQHQLLADPEGVKFVARDVAKYTIVFAVISQSDKPGLHLPFFAKVVLKSVCSRLLDLGYARIMVAKISCDPSVRYKRVKSVEPRKPRARNRRSRGV
;
A
#
# COMPACT_ATOMS: atom_id res chain seq x y z
N MET A 1 5.98 -32.02 -22.38
CA MET A 1 6.18 -30.67 -21.82
C MET A 1 5.66 -30.60 -20.42
N THR A 2 6.56 -30.30 -19.50
CA THR A 2 6.25 -30.20 -18.09
C THR A 2 6.46 -28.77 -17.64
N THR A 3 5.53 -28.27 -16.83
CA THR A 3 5.69 -26.97 -16.18
C THR A 3 6.26 -27.20 -14.79
N PHE A 4 7.34 -26.48 -14.48
CA PHE A 4 8.03 -26.55 -13.21
C PHE A 4 7.92 -25.20 -12.50
N THR A 5 7.70 -25.22 -11.19
CA THR A 5 7.85 -24.05 -10.33
C THR A 5 9.13 -24.21 -9.53
N ILE A 6 10.04 -23.26 -9.65
CA ILE A 6 11.42 -23.33 -9.17
C ILE A 6 11.66 -22.17 -8.21
N TYR A 7 12.20 -22.49 -7.04
CA TYR A 7 12.70 -21.53 -6.06
C TYR A 7 14.22 -21.69 -5.94
N LEU A 8 14.92 -20.58 -5.79
CA LEU A 8 16.32 -20.57 -5.34
C LEU A 8 16.31 -20.46 -3.82
N LEU A 9 16.98 -21.35 -3.10
CA LEU A 9 17.07 -21.28 -1.65
C LEU A 9 18.11 -20.25 -1.22
N ARG A 10 17.88 -19.59 -0.08
CA ARG A 10 18.82 -18.62 0.48
C ARG A 10 20.12 -19.30 0.90
N GLU A 11 21.18 -18.52 1.04
CA GLU A 11 22.52 -19.03 1.35
C GLU A 11 22.64 -19.63 2.76
N GLU A 12 21.79 -19.21 3.69
CA GLU A 12 21.76 -19.73 5.06
C GLU A 12 21.21 -21.15 5.14
N ILE A 13 20.54 -21.63 4.09
CA ILE A 13 19.98 -22.97 4.02
C ILE A 13 21.08 -23.96 3.61
N ALA A 14 21.71 -24.59 4.61
CA ALA A 14 22.84 -25.48 4.43
C ALA A 14 22.44 -26.85 3.87
N THR A 15 21.31 -27.40 4.31
CA THR A 15 20.85 -28.74 3.89
C THR A 15 19.47 -28.70 3.23
N ALA A 16 19.15 -29.77 2.50
CA ALA A 16 17.86 -29.89 1.81
C ALA A 16 16.68 -29.97 2.79
N GLU A 17 16.93 -30.52 3.98
CA GLU A 17 15.96 -30.67 5.07
C GLU A 17 15.64 -29.32 5.75
N ASP A 18 16.62 -28.42 5.88
CA ASP A 18 16.45 -27.10 6.53
C ASP A 18 15.43 -26.20 5.79
N ALA A 19 15.18 -26.50 4.51
CA ALA A 19 14.22 -25.76 3.69
C ALA A 19 12.75 -26.11 3.99
N LEU A 20 12.46 -27.17 4.76
CA LEU A 20 11.11 -27.74 4.88
C LEU A 20 10.43 -27.38 6.20
N ILE A 21 9.12 -27.11 6.16
CA ILE A 21 8.30 -26.86 7.37
C ILE A 21 8.02 -28.16 8.13
N ASP A 22 7.71 -29.22 7.40
CA ASP A 22 7.27 -30.50 7.94
C ASP A 22 8.23 -31.63 7.52
N LYS A 23 8.31 -32.66 8.36
CA LYS A 23 8.94 -33.93 7.98
C LYS A 23 8.17 -34.54 6.81
N ALA A 24 8.83 -34.68 5.67
CA ALA A 24 8.35 -35.39 4.49
C ALA A 24 9.25 -36.59 4.20
N GLN A 25 8.72 -37.61 3.51
CA GLN A 25 9.51 -38.77 3.15
C GLN A 25 10.53 -38.36 2.08
N ALA A 26 11.82 -38.53 2.40
CA ALA A 26 12.92 -38.19 1.50
C ALA A 26 13.32 -39.39 0.64
N HIS A 27 13.54 -39.13 -0.65
CA HIS A 27 14.01 -40.09 -1.63
C HIS A 27 15.23 -39.50 -2.34
N GLU A 28 16.37 -40.18 -2.28
CA GLU A 28 17.55 -39.77 -3.05
C GLU A 28 17.34 -40.09 -4.53
N ILE A 29 17.55 -39.08 -5.39
CA ILE A 29 17.46 -39.23 -6.84
C ILE A 29 18.86 -39.33 -7.39
N ALA A 30 19.23 -40.54 -7.83
CA ALA A 30 20.54 -40.85 -8.37
C ALA A 30 20.44 -41.87 -9.53
N ASP A 31 21.45 -41.88 -10.39
CA ASP A 31 21.62 -42.86 -11.47
C ASP A 31 23.10 -43.29 -11.51
N GLY A 32 23.37 -44.53 -11.08
CA GLY A 32 24.72 -45.02 -10.85
C GLY A 32 25.48 -44.14 -9.85
N LEU A 33 26.62 -43.58 -10.28
CA LEU A 33 27.43 -42.65 -9.48
C LEU A 33 26.90 -41.20 -9.50
N SER A 34 25.93 -40.90 -10.35
CA SER A 34 25.41 -39.54 -10.53
C SER A 34 24.34 -39.25 -9.48
N ARG A 35 24.60 -38.28 -8.59
CA ARG A 35 23.60 -37.79 -7.61
C ARG A 35 22.94 -36.50 -8.11
N TYR A 36 21.63 -36.51 -8.26
CA TYR A 36 20.87 -35.37 -8.78
C TYR A 36 20.24 -34.51 -7.70
N GLY A 37 19.81 -35.09 -6.57
CA GLY A 37 19.20 -34.33 -5.48
C GLY A 37 18.36 -35.21 -4.54
N LYS A 38 17.56 -34.57 -3.69
CA LYS A 38 16.62 -35.25 -2.79
C LYS A 38 15.18 -34.83 -3.10
N LEU A 39 14.31 -35.80 -3.34
CA LEU A 39 12.88 -35.62 -3.54
C LEU A 39 12.14 -35.88 -2.24
N PHE A 40 11.42 -34.89 -1.75
CA PHE A 40 10.56 -35.00 -0.59
C PHE A 40 9.11 -35.15 -1.04
N VAL A 41 8.43 -36.18 -0.56
CA VAL A 41 7.04 -36.48 -0.92
C VAL A 41 6.19 -36.54 0.33
N LYS A 42 5.07 -35.80 0.32
CA LYS A 42 4.02 -35.86 1.34
C LYS A 42 2.71 -36.27 0.66
N PRO A 43 2.37 -37.57 0.68
CA PRO A 43 1.09 -38.02 0.14
C PRO A 43 -0.05 -37.55 1.04
N THR A 44 -1.17 -37.15 0.44
CA THR A 44 -2.42 -36.91 1.19
C THR A 44 -3.36 -38.11 1.05
N ARG A 45 -4.26 -38.29 2.03
CA ARG A 45 -5.30 -39.31 1.93
C ARG A 45 -6.34 -38.89 0.89
N ALA A 46 -6.81 -39.83 0.08
CA ALA A 46 -7.93 -39.61 -0.81
C ALA A 46 -9.18 -39.22 0.00
N ARG A 47 -9.86 -38.14 -0.42
CA ARG A 47 -11.07 -37.64 0.23
C ARG A 47 -12.13 -37.31 -0.83
N PRO A 48 -13.43 -37.44 -0.54
CA PRO A 48 -14.46 -36.93 -1.43
C PRO A 48 -14.25 -35.43 -1.73
N PRO A 49 -14.58 -34.94 -2.93
CA PRO A 49 -14.55 -33.51 -3.23
C PRO A 49 -15.39 -32.70 -2.24
N LYS A 50 -14.97 -31.49 -1.88
CA LYS A 50 -15.74 -30.64 -0.92
C LYS A 50 -17.17 -30.35 -1.40
N TRP A 51 -17.39 -30.24 -2.70
CA TRP A 51 -18.72 -30.02 -3.29
C TRP A 51 -19.61 -31.25 -3.27
N ALA A 52 -19.09 -32.45 -2.96
CA ALA A 52 -19.90 -33.67 -2.88
C ALA A 52 -21.02 -33.56 -1.84
N VAL A 53 -20.81 -32.76 -0.78
CA VAL A 53 -21.79 -32.47 0.27
C VAL A 53 -23.11 -31.92 -0.29
N LEU A 54 -23.07 -31.18 -1.40
CA LEU A 54 -24.26 -30.62 -2.06
C LEU A 54 -25.24 -31.71 -2.52
N PHE A 55 -24.73 -32.91 -2.78
CA PHE A 55 -25.49 -34.00 -3.41
C PHE A 55 -25.75 -35.18 -2.48
N ASP A 56 -25.40 -35.09 -1.19
CA ASP A 56 -25.49 -36.20 -0.23
C ASP A 56 -26.89 -36.82 -0.15
N SER A 57 -27.93 -36.01 -0.33
CA SER A 57 -29.33 -36.45 -0.29
C SER A 57 -29.83 -37.07 -1.61
N TYR A 58 -29.04 -36.96 -2.69
CA TYR A 58 -29.44 -37.34 -4.05
C TYR A 58 -28.61 -38.49 -4.61
N VAL A 59 -27.32 -38.53 -4.29
CA VAL A 59 -26.40 -39.59 -4.74
C VAL A 59 -25.39 -39.96 -3.65
N PRO A 60 -25.04 -41.24 -3.53
CA PRO A 60 -23.93 -41.68 -2.68
C PRO A 60 -22.59 -41.03 -3.08
N ARG A 61 -21.79 -40.61 -2.09
CA ARG A 61 -20.54 -39.84 -2.29
C ARG A 61 -19.45 -40.61 -3.06
N ASP A 62 -19.47 -41.92 -3.03
CA ASP A 62 -18.53 -42.80 -3.73
C ASP A 62 -18.69 -42.72 -5.26
N VAL A 63 -19.91 -42.45 -5.75
CA VAL A 63 -20.20 -42.22 -7.18
C VAL A 63 -19.54 -40.94 -7.69
N LEU A 64 -19.28 -39.98 -6.79
CA LEU A 64 -18.67 -38.69 -7.12
C LEU A 64 -17.12 -38.74 -7.12
N GLY A 65 -16.54 -39.90 -6.80
CA GLY A 65 -15.11 -40.14 -6.79
C GLY A 65 -14.37 -39.52 -5.60
N VAL A 66 -13.05 -39.58 -5.66
CA VAL A 66 -12.15 -39.04 -4.63
C VAL A 66 -11.11 -38.12 -5.23
N VAL A 67 -10.72 -37.10 -4.47
CA VAL A 67 -9.60 -36.21 -4.77
C VAL A 67 -8.43 -36.60 -3.89
N GLN A 68 -7.28 -36.81 -4.51
CA GLN A 68 -6.00 -36.96 -3.83
C GLN A 68 -5.00 -36.01 -4.48
N SER A 69 -4.29 -35.22 -3.67
CA SER A 69 -3.26 -34.32 -4.16
C SER A 69 -1.94 -34.62 -3.46
N THR A 70 -0.90 -34.92 -4.22
CA THR A 70 0.43 -35.15 -3.64
C THR A 70 1.19 -33.83 -3.62
N SER A 71 1.83 -33.55 -2.49
CA SER A 71 2.82 -32.48 -2.38
C SER A 71 4.21 -33.08 -2.54
N ALA A 72 5.02 -32.52 -3.44
CA ALA A 72 6.41 -32.91 -3.53
C ALA A 72 7.33 -31.73 -3.78
N VAL A 73 8.56 -31.81 -3.26
CA VAL A 73 9.64 -30.85 -3.48
C VAL A 73 10.91 -31.59 -3.84
N PHE A 74 11.52 -31.27 -4.96
CA PHE A 74 12.81 -31.80 -5.36
C PHE A 74 13.91 -30.76 -5.13
N ILE A 75 14.80 -31.03 -4.17
CA ILE A 75 15.93 -30.17 -3.85
C ILE A 75 17.15 -30.60 -4.66
N VAL A 76 17.70 -29.67 -5.44
CA VAL A 76 18.79 -29.91 -6.38
C VAL A 76 19.97 -29.00 -6.05
N PRO A 77 21.14 -29.56 -5.66
CA PRO A 77 22.35 -28.77 -5.45
C PRO A 77 23.01 -28.41 -6.79
N VAL A 78 23.31 -27.12 -6.96
CA VAL A 78 23.89 -26.55 -8.17
C VAL A 78 24.87 -25.43 -7.77
N ASP A 79 26.15 -25.62 -8.09
CA ASP A 79 27.21 -24.60 -7.93
C ASP A 79 27.22 -23.95 -6.54
N GLY A 80 27.10 -24.76 -5.48
CA GLY A 80 27.10 -24.30 -4.09
C GLY A 80 25.77 -23.76 -3.57
N ARG A 81 24.76 -23.62 -4.44
CA ARG A 81 23.40 -23.20 -4.10
C ARG A 81 22.42 -24.37 -4.15
N LEU A 82 21.28 -24.23 -3.48
CA LEU A 82 20.19 -25.21 -3.51
C LEU A 82 18.98 -24.64 -4.26
N PHE A 83 18.39 -25.44 -5.13
CA PHE A 83 17.13 -25.12 -5.82
C PHE A 83 16.02 -26.05 -5.33
N ALA A 84 14.81 -25.52 -5.17
CA ALA A 84 13.63 -26.31 -4.85
C ALA A 84 12.63 -26.29 -6.02
N LEU A 85 12.36 -27.46 -6.59
CA LEU A 85 11.32 -27.65 -7.60
C LEU A 85 10.06 -28.20 -6.92
N THR A 86 8.97 -27.45 -6.98
CA THR A 86 7.73 -27.82 -6.31
C THR A 86 6.74 -28.45 -7.28
N PHE A 87 6.06 -29.51 -6.85
CA PHE A 87 5.04 -30.21 -7.61
C PHE A 87 3.74 -30.32 -6.81
N GLY A 88 2.60 -30.16 -7.48
CA GLY A 88 1.28 -30.16 -6.84
C GLY A 88 1.20 -29.08 -5.76
N GLN A 89 0.94 -29.49 -4.52
CA GLN A 89 0.89 -28.58 -3.35
C GLN A 89 2.26 -28.44 -2.65
N GLY A 90 3.36 -28.75 -3.34
CA GLY A 90 4.73 -28.76 -2.82
C GLY A 90 5.23 -27.43 -2.25
N ARG A 91 4.72 -26.28 -2.72
CA ARG A 91 5.08 -24.96 -2.17
C ARG A 91 4.83 -24.85 -0.67
N PHE A 92 3.84 -25.56 -0.15
CA PHE A 92 3.48 -25.55 1.27
C PHE A 92 4.38 -26.45 2.12
N LEU A 93 5.29 -27.21 1.50
CA LEU A 93 6.33 -27.94 2.22
C LEU A 93 7.56 -27.06 2.49
N LEU A 94 7.77 -25.99 1.72
CA LEU A 94 8.89 -25.07 1.90
C LEU A 94 8.59 -24.07 3.01
N SER A 95 9.58 -23.79 3.84
CA SER A 95 9.51 -22.67 4.79
C SER A 95 9.41 -21.35 4.02
N PRO A 96 8.50 -20.43 4.39
CA PRO A 96 8.32 -19.16 3.69
C PRO A 96 9.60 -18.31 3.59
N ASP A 97 10.52 -18.47 4.55
CA ASP A 97 11.76 -17.70 4.61
C ASP A 97 12.96 -18.43 3.97
N ALA A 98 12.78 -19.67 3.49
CA ALA A 98 13.89 -20.49 3.00
C ALA A 98 14.37 -20.14 1.58
N TYR A 99 13.63 -19.31 0.83
CA TYR A 99 13.94 -18.99 -0.57
C TYR A 99 14.21 -17.52 -0.82
N GLU A 100 15.00 -17.28 -1.88
CA GLU A 100 15.31 -15.97 -2.41
C GLU A 100 14.07 -15.33 -3.01
N GLU A 101 13.82 -14.10 -2.58
CA GLU A 101 12.77 -13.26 -3.13
C GLU A 101 13.09 -12.86 -4.56
N ARG A 102 12.04 -12.64 -5.35
CA ARG A 102 12.14 -12.13 -6.73
C ARG A 102 13.05 -12.95 -7.63
N PHE A 103 13.46 -14.16 -7.24
CA PHE A 103 14.31 -15.01 -8.04
C PHE A 103 13.71 -15.23 -9.44
N GLY A 104 12.43 -15.60 -9.49
CA GLY A 104 11.74 -15.76 -10.77
C GLY A 104 11.61 -14.46 -11.56
N LEU A 105 11.31 -13.36 -10.89
CA LEU A 105 11.15 -12.03 -11.49
C LEU A 105 12.45 -11.59 -12.17
N VAL A 106 13.57 -11.58 -11.44
CA VAL A 106 14.89 -11.16 -11.94
C VAL A 106 15.36 -12.09 -13.06
N VAL A 107 15.23 -13.42 -12.90
CA VAL A 107 15.57 -14.37 -13.97
C VAL A 107 14.74 -14.12 -15.23
N THR A 108 13.46 -13.83 -15.07
CA THR A 108 12.59 -13.58 -16.22
C THR A 108 12.98 -12.27 -16.91
N LEU A 109 13.22 -11.18 -16.17
CA LEU A 109 13.64 -9.89 -16.73
C LEU A 109 14.97 -9.99 -17.48
N ASN A 110 15.94 -10.73 -16.94
CA ASN A 110 17.24 -10.95 -17.59
C ASN A 110 17.16 -11.89 -18.81
N ALA A 111 16.05 -12.61 -19.01
CA ALA A 111 15.92 -13.57 -20.09
C ALA A 111 15.03 -13.08 -21.25
N ILE A 112 14.30 -11.98 -21.08
CA ILE A 112 13.34 -11.45 -22.05
C ILE A 112 13.79 -10.09 -22.61
N SER A 113 13.37 -9.77 -23.84
CA SER A 113 13.51 -8.42 -24.39
C SER A 113 12.56 -7.44 -23.68
N SER A 114 12.88 -6.14 -23.74
CA SER A 114 12.07 -5.06 -23.14
C SER A 114 10.63 -5.00 -23.67
N ASN A 115 10.38 -5.54 -24.86
CA ASN A 115 9.07 -5.61 -25.52
C ASN A 115 8.45 -7.02 -25.56
N ALA A 116 9.01 -8.00 -24.83
CA ALA A 116 8.53 -9.38 -24.81
C ALA A 116 7.59 -9.72 -23.64
N LEU A 117 7.16 -8.72 -22.85
CA LEU A 117 6.21 -8.92 -21.75
C LEU A 117 4.83 -9.29 -22.31
N ARG A 118 4.16 -10.25 -21.70
CA ARG A 118 2.79 -10.68 -22.03
C ARG A 118 1.79 -10.39 -20.93
N SER A 119 2.24 -10.44 -19.69
CA SER A 119 1.43 -10.17 -18.51
C SER A 119 2.32 -9.54 -17.45
N VAL A 120 1.79 -8.54 -16.75
CA VAL A 120 2.42 -7.95 -15.58
C VAL A 120 1.43 -8.00 -14.43
N ASP A 121 1.89 -8.55 -13.31
CA ASP A 121 1.20 -8.52 -12.03
C ASP A 121 1.74 -7.34 -11.24
N LYS A 122 0.88 -6.38 -10.97
CA LYS A 122 1.23 -5.15 -10.28
C LYS A 122 0.34 -4.93 -9.06
N ARG A 123 0.87 -4.20 -8.11
CA ARG A 123 0.19 -3.84 -6.88
C ARG A 123 0.40 -2.35 -6.63
N ALA A 124 -0.69 -1.60 -6.52
CA ALA A 124 -0.61 -0.20 -6.13
C ALA A 124 -0.02 -0.11 -4.71
N LEU A 125 0.98 0.76 -4.51
CA LEU A 125 1.64 0.95 -3.22
C LEU A 125 0.69 1.51 -2.15
N VAL A 126 -0.34 2.21 -2.60
CA VAL A 126 -1.21 3.04 -1.76
C VAL A 126 -2.59 2.42 -1.52
N ASP A 127 -3.23 1.90 -2.57
CA ASP A 127 -4.61 1.38 -2.49
C ASP A 127 -4.69 -0.15 -2.26
N ASP A 128 -3.55 -0.83 -2.08
CA ASP A 128 -3.43 -2.32 -2.00
C ASP A 128 -4.19 -3.06 -3.13
N GLN A 129 -4.40 -2.39 -4.26
CA GLN A 129 -5.07 -3.00 -5.40
C GLN A 129 -4.08 -3.87 -6.17
N ASN A 130 -4.39 -5.16 -6.25
CA ASN A 130 -3.66 -6.08 -7.11
C ASN A 130 -4.35 -6.13 -8.48
N SER A 131 -3.59 -5.90 -9.54
CA SER A 131 -4.08 -6.03 -10.90
C SER A 131 -3.13 -6.89 -11.72
N ARG A 132 -3.72 -7.63 -12.66
CA ARG A 132 -2.99 -8.34 -13.71
C ARG A 132 -3.41 -7.73 -15.04
N VAL A 133 -2.46 -7.11 -15.73
CA VAL A 133 -2.67 -6.59 -17.07
C VAL A 133 -2.04 -7.58 -18.05
N GLN A 134 -2.84 -8.06 -19.01
CA GLN A 134 -2.40 -9.00 -20.03
C GLN A 134 -2.72 -8.44 -21.41
N ASN A 135 -1.71 -8.44 -22.28
CA ASN A 135 -1.85 -8.05 -23.67
C ASN A 135 -1.91 -9.31 -24.56
N SER A 136 -2.63 -9.20 -25.68
CA SER A 136 -2.74 -10.29 -26.67
C SER A 136 -1.41 -10.56 -27.36
N GLN A 137 -0.63 -9.51 -27.59
CA GLN A 137 0.73 -9.55 -28.13
C GLN A 137 1.76 -9.17 -27.07
N ALA A 138 3.01 -9.54 -27.32
CA ALA A 138 4.10 -9.12 -26.46
C ALA A 138 4.34 -7.62 -26.62
N ALA A 139 4.54 -6.90 -25.51
CA ALA A 139 4.66 -5.45 -25.50
C ALA A 139 5.67 -4.96 -24.45
N SER A 140 5.94 -3.65 -24.44
CA SER A 140 6.78 -3.01 -23.43
C SER A 140 6.04 -2.85 -22.09
N ALA A 141 6.78 -2.67 -20.99
CA ALA A 141 6.20 -2.49 -19.65
C ALA A 141 5.21 -1.30 -19.58
N LEU A 142 5.52 -0.19 -20.25
CA LEU A 142 4.66 0.99 -20.33
C LEU A 142 3.32 0.69 -20.99
N SER A 143 3.30 -0.24 -21.97
CA SER A 143 2.07 -0.70 -22.64
C SER A 143 1.15 -1.52 -21.74
N PHE A 144 1.58 -1.90 -20.53
CA PHE A 144 0.74 -2.55 -19.51
C PHE A 144 0.16 -1.53 -18.51
N GLY A 145 0.36 -0.23 -18.74
CA GLY A 145 -0.11 0.82 -17.83
C GLY A 145 0.52 0.72 -16.45
N VAL A 146 1.75 0.21 -16.35
CA VAL A 146 2.54 0.22 -15.11
C VAL A 146 2.95 1.65 -14.86
N ASP A 147 2.42 2.24 -13.79
CA ASP A 147 2.96 3.50 -13.27
C ASP A 147 4.23 3.16 -12.50
N ILE A 148 5.37 3.42 -13.12
CA ILE A 148 6.73 3.14 -12.60
C ILE A 148 6.90 3.64 -11.16
N GLU A 149 6.23 4.74 -10.81
CA GLU A 149 6.39 5.35 -9.50
C GLU A 149 5.42 4.74 -8.47
N ARG A 150 4.20 4.35 -8.88
CA ARG A 150 3.12 3.93 -7.95
C ARG A 150 2.92 2.43 -7.83
N ASP A 151 3.38 1.66 -8.80
CA ASP A 151 3.09 0.23 -8.92
C ASP A 151 4.29 -0.63 -8.53
N LEU A 152 4.12 -1.48 -7.53
CA LEU A 152 5.04 -2.58 -7.25
C LEU A 152 4.79 -3.72 -8.24
N VAL A 153 5.77 -4.02 -9.08
CA VAL A 153 5.70 -5.21 -9.94
C VAL A 153 6.05 -6.46 -9.15
N ARG A 154 5.04 -7.33 -9.02
CA ARG A 154 5.11 -8.58 -8.25
C ARG A 154 5.49 -9.76 -9.13
N GLY A 155 5.12 -9.72 -10.39
CA GLY A 155 5.42 -10.79 -11.31
C GLY A 155 5.25 -10.39 -12.76
N ILE A 156 5.95 -11.12 -13.61
CA ILE A 156 5.94 -10.90 -15.06
C ILE A 156 5.88 -12.22 -15.78
N VAL A 157 5.34 -12.18 -16.99
CA VAL A 157 5.31 -13.33 -17.88
C VAL A 157 5.82 -12.91 -19.24
N GLY A 158 6.78 -13.65 -19.77
CA GLY A 158 7.38 -13.37 -21.07
C GLY A 158 7.89 -14.61 -21.78
N ARG A 159 8.27 -14.45 -23.04
CA ARG A 159 9.01 -15.47 -23.78
C ARG A 159 10.49 -15.07 -23.77
N PRO A 160 11.39 -15.97 -23.35
CA PRO A 160 12.80 -15.63 -23.35
C PRO A 160 13.34 -15.52 -24.78
N GLU A 161 14.35 -14.68 -24.98
CA GLU A 161 15.06 -14.56 -26.26
C GLU A 161 15.82 -15.87 -26.57
N ASP A 162 16.45 -16.44 -25.55
CA ASP A 162 17.16 -17.71 -25.65
C ASP A 162 16.24 -18.87 -25.23
N ILE A 163 15.83 -19.69 -26.22
CA ILE A 163 14.98 -20.88 -26.02
C ILE A 163 15.55 -21.89 -25.01
N ARG A 164 16.86 -21.82 -24.70
CA ARG A 164 17.51 -22.66 -23.69
C ARG A 164 17.06 -22.32 -22.27
N PHE A 165 16.40 -21.17 -22.05
CA PHE A 165 15.68 -20.84 -20.81
C PHE A 165 14.28 -21.49 -20.74
N GLY A 166 13.80 -22.10 -21.82
CA GLY A 166 12.46 -22.66 -21.93
C GLY A 166 11.57 -21.87 -22.88
N ARG A 167 10.32 -22.30 -23.05
CA ARG A 167 9.40 -21.70 -24.03
C ARG A 167 8.64 -20.49 -23.50
N ARG A 168 8.46 -20.44 -22.18
CA ARG A 168 7.74 -19.39 -21.45
C ARG A 168 8.26 -19.34 -20.03
N LEU A 169 8.48 -18.12 -19.56
CA LEU A 169 8.85 -17.82 -18.19
C LEU A 169 7.74 -17.00 -17.55
N ALA A 170 7.36 -17.38 -16.34
CA ALA A 170 6.50 -16.59 -15.46
C ALA A 170 7.23 -16.45 -14.13
N GLY A 171 7.71 -15.24 -13.86
CA GLY A 171 8.59 -14.93 -12.75
C GLY A 171 7.90 -14.07 -11.70
N ALA A 172 7.96 -14.50 -10.45
CA ALA A 172 7.67 -13.73 -9.25
C ALA A 172 8.77 -14.05 -8.20
N ASP A 173 8.42 -14.43 -6.97
CA ASP A 173 9.41 -15.04 -6.08
C ASP A 173 9.92 -16.38 -6.64
N ALA A 174 9.01 -17.21 -7.15
CA ALA A 174 9.36 -18.41 -7.91
C ALA A 174 9.45 -18.14 -9.41
N LEU A 175 10.28 -18.93 -10.09
CA LEU A 175 10.28 -19.06 -11.54
C LEU A 175 9.39 -20.21 -11.96
N THR A 176 8.32 -19.93 -12.70
CA THR A 176 7.55 -20.97 -13.39
C THR A 176 8.00 -21.04 -14.85
N VAL A 177 8.43 -22.23 -15.27
CA VAL A 177 8.94 -22.47 -16.62
C VAL A 177 8.26 -23.67 -17.25
N THR A 178 7.90 -23.54 -18.52
CA THR A 178 7.48 -24.67 -19.36
C THR A 178 8.63 -25.11 -20.24
N SER A 179 9.14 -26.32 -20.02
CA SER A 179 10.28 -26.89 -20.75
C SER A 179 10.17 -28.42 -20.87
N ASP A 180 10.76 -28.99 -21.92
CA ASP A 180 11.04 -30.43 -22.01
C ASP A 180 12.44 -30.68 -21.45
N VAL A 181 12.55 -30.89 -20.14
CA VAL A 181 13.82 -31.20 -19.48
C VAL A 181 13.71 -32.46 -18.63
N GLU A 182 14.71 -33.32 -18.72
CA GLU A 182 14.85 -34.54 -17.92
C GLU A 182 15.75 -34.27 -16.71
N VAL A 183 15.63 -35.09 -15.66
CA VAL A 183 16.41 -34.97 -14.41
C VAL A 183 17.92 -34.81 -14.65
N PRO A 184 18.58 -35.59 -15.54
CA PRO A 184 20.02 -35.45 -15.76
C PRO A 184 20.45 -34.09 -16.33
N LYS A 185 19.56 -33.44 -17.09
CA LYS A 185 19.82 -32.14 -17.73
C LYS A 185 19.40 -30.95 -16.85
N LEU A 186 18.73 -31.20 -15.73
CA LEU A 186 18.13 -30.17 -14.89
C LEU A 186 19.19 -29.24 -14.27
N LYS A 187 20.30 -29.78 -13.76
CA LYS A 187 21.40 -28.97 -13.20
C LYS A 187 21.89 -27.91 -14.19
N ARG A 188 22.02 -28.27 -15.47
CA ARG A 188 22.45 -27.33 -16.53
C ARG A 188 21.44 -26.20 -16.74
N LEU A 189 20.15 -26.47 -16.63
CA LEU A 189 19.10 -25.46 -16.73
C LEU A 189 19.11 -24.53 -15.52
N LEU A 190 19.20 -25.09 -14.31
CA LEU A 190 19.26 -24.34 -13.06
C LEU A 190 20.50 -23.43 -12.98
N ARG A 191 21.67 -23.85 -13.46
CA ARG A 191 22.86 -22.98 -13.58
C ARG A 191 22.61 -21.74 -14.43
N ARG A 192 21.84 -21.87 -15.51
CA ARG A 192 21.50 -20.72 -16.37
C ARG A 192 20.64 -19.72 -15.59
N TYR A 193 19.66 -20.22 -14.84
CA TYR A 193 18.84 -19.35 -13.99
C TYR A 193 19.64 -18.74 -12.86
N LEU A 194 20.60 -19.47 -12.26
CA LEU A 194 21.50 -18.89 -11.26
C LEU A 194 22.29 -17.72 -11.85
N LYS A 195 22.92 -17.92 -13.02
CA LYS A 195 23.66 -16.86 -13.70
C LYS A 195 22.77 -15.67 -14.06
N ALA A 196 21.55 -15.92 -14.54
CA ALA A 196 20.60 -14.86 -14.86
C ALA A 196 20.15 -14.11 -13.59
N PHE A 197 19.95 -14.80 -12.47
CA PHE A 197 19.59 -14.16 -11.20
C PHE A 197 20.72 -13.25 -10.67
N GLN A 198 21.96 -13.66 -10.86
CA GLN A 198 23.14 -12.90 -10.42
C GLN A 198 23.46 -11.70 -11.33
N SER A 199 22.85 -11.61 -12.53
CA SER A 199 23.08 -10.51 -13.45
C SER A 199 22.19 -9.30 -13.12
N LYS A 200 22.76 -8.10 -13.26
CA LYS A 200 22.05 -6.82 -13.19
C LYS A 200 21.69 -6.25 -14.56
N ASP A 201 21.93 -6.98 -15.65
CA ASP A 201 21.72 -6.49 -17.02
C ASP A 201 20.28 -6.03 -17.28
N TYR A 202 19.29 -6.64 -16.61
CA TYR A 202 17.89 -6.22 -16.71
C TYR A 202 17.66 -4.75 -16.33
N LEU A 203 18.50 -4.15 -15.48
CA LEU A 203 18.34 -2.75 -15.08
C LEU A 203 18.52 -1.77 -16.23
N VAL A 204 19.19 -2.17 -17.31
CA VAL A 204 19.30 -1.35 -18.53
C VAL A 204 17.92 -1.13 -19.16
N ASN A 205 17.08 -2.16 -19.16
CA ASN A 205 15.77 -2.14 -19.80
C ASN A 205 14.61 -1.91 -18.81
N PHE A 206 14.83 -2.20 -17.53
CA PHE A 206 13.83 -2.18 -16.48
C PHE A 206 14.38 -1.54 -15.18
N PRO A 207 14.91 -0.30 -15.22
CA PRO A 207 15.56 0.34 -14.07
C PRO A 207 14.60 0.57 -12.89
N TRP A 208 13.31 0.71 -13.20
CA TRP A 208 12.24 0.97 -12.23
C TRP A 208 11.93 -0.22 -11.32
N VAL A 209 12.28 -1.45 -11.72
CA VAL A 209 11.91 -2.68 -11.02
C VAL A 209 12.47 -2.73 -9.59
N ASP A 210 13.59 -2.08 -9.33
CA ASP A 210 14.27 -2.04 -8.02
C ASP A 210 14.02 -0.75 -7.23
N GLN A 211 13.27 0.22 -7.75
CA GLN A 211 13.03 1.49 -7.06
C GLN A 211 12.27 1.31 -5.74
N VAL A 212 11.31 0.39 -5.71
CA VAL A 212 10.56 0.03 -4.50
C VAL A 212 10.41 -1.47 -4.42
N ARG A 213 10.79 -2.05 -3.29
CA ARG A 213 10.65 -3.49 -3.01
C ARG A 213 9.94 -3.69 -1.67
N GLN A 214 8.85 -4.44 -1.67
CA GLN A 214 8.25 -4.90 -0.42
C GLN A 214 9.10 -6.02 0.17
N LEU A 215 9.46 -5.91 1.46
CA LEU A 215 10.17 -6.96 2.19
C LEU A 215 9.22 -8.07 2.65
N ILE A 216 9.73 -9.30 2.77
CA ILE A 216 8.96 -10.41 3.36
C ILE A 216 8.67 -10.11 4.84
N PRO A 217 7.40 -10.20 5.27
CA PRO A 217 7.06 -10.15 6.68
C PRO A 217 7.79 -11.25 7.45
N LYS A 218 8.50 -10.87 8.52
CA LYS A 218 9.35 -11.77 9.35
C LYS A 218 10.65 -12.26 8.69
N GLY A 219 11.00 -11.79 7.49
CA GLY A 219 12.33 -12.01 6.93
C GLY A 219 13.43 -11.35 7.79
N GLN A 220 14.69 -11.70 7.54
CA GLN A 220 15.84 -11.21 8.33
C GLN A 220 15.89 -9.67 8.37
N THR A 221 15.83 -9.01 7.20
CA THR A 221 15.85 -7.54 7.11
C THR A 221 14.63 -6.92 7.79
N ALA A 222 13.42 -7.43 7.55
CA ALA A 222 12.21 -6.91 8.18
C ALA A 222 12.22 -7.07 9.71
N THR A 223 12.78 -8.17 10.22
CA THR A 223 12.94 -8.41 11.67
C THR A 223 13.95 -7.45 12.28
N ARG A 224 15.05 -7.18 11.57
CA ARG A 224 16.04 -6.18 11.98
C ARG A 224 15.46 -4.77 12.01
N LEU A 225 14.69 -4.39 10.98
CA LEU A 225 13.97 -3.12 10.92
C LEU A 225 12.89 -3.00 12.00
N ASP A 226 12.17 -4.08 12.31
CA ASP A 226 11.25 -4.13 13.45
C ASP A 226 11.99 -3.84 14.78
N GLY A 227 13.24 -4.31 14.92
CA GLY A 227 14.11 -3.98 16.06
C GLY A 227 14.47 -2.49 16.10
N LEU A 228 14.91 -1.92 14.98
CA LEU A 228 15.21 -0.48 14.89
C LEU A 228 13.98 0.40 15.14
N LEU A 229 12.82 -0.03 14.66
CA LEU A 229 11.54 0.62 14.94
C LEU A 229 11.25 0.63 16.45
N VAL A 230 11.44 -0.49 17.14
CA VAL A 230 11.22 -0.57 18.59
C VAL A 230 12.14 0.42 19.33
N GLU A 231 13.41 0.52 18.94
CA GLU A 231 14.32 1.50 19.55
C GLU A 231 13.88 2.95 19.29
N LYS A 232 13.42 3.28 18.07
CA LYS A 232 12.79 4.59 17.79
C LYS A 232 11.53 4.83 18.61
N MET A 233 10.70 3.82 18.84
CA MET A 233 9.51 3.95 19.68
C MET A 233 9.88 4.15 21.15
N LYS A 234 10.92 3.50 21.66
CA LYS A 234 11.43 3.78 23.01
C LYS A 234 11.92 5.22 23.16
N GLU A 235 12.63 5.74 22.15
CA GLU A 235 13.01 7.16 22.12
C GLU A 235 11.77 8.07 22.17
N ALA A 236 10.75 7.76 21.35
CA ALA A 236 9.50 8.50 21.33
C ALA A 236 8.80 8.46 22.71
N TRP A 237 8.74 7.30 23.37
CA TRP A 237 8.18 7.15 24.73
C TRP A 237 8.90 8.06 25.73
N GLY A 238 10.23 8.09 25.71
CA GLY A 238 11.03 8.97 26.56
C GLY A 238 10.85 10.47 26.28
N LYS A 239 10.32 10.82 25.10
CA LYS A 239 10.08 12.20 24.64
C LYS A 239 8.60 12.52 24.44
N ASN A 240 7.70 11.83 25.16
CA ASN A 240 6.25 12.06 25.11
C ASN A 240 5.66 12.00 23.68
N GLY A 241 6.10 11.01 22.91
CA GLY A 241 5.67 10.74 21.53
C GLY A 241 6.37 11.54 20.44
N LEU A 242 7.39 12.35 20.78
CA LEU A 242 8.14 13.15 19.81
C LEU A 242 9.34 12.37 19.26
N VAL A 243 9.30 12.06 17.96
CA VAL A 243 10.39 11.38 17.23
C VAL A 243 10.37 11.78 15.76
N ASP A 244 11.54 11.80 15.14
CA ASP A 244 11.68 12.10 13.72
C ASP A 244 11.53 10.86 12.83
N GLY A 245 10.82 11.07 11.72
CA GLY A 245 10.62 10.05 10.70
C GLY A 245 9.64 8.96 11.08
N CYS A 246 8.99 8.99 12.26
CA CYS A 246 7.86 8.13 12.54
C CYS A 246 6.62 8.92 13.02
N TRP A 247 5.43 8.49 12.61
CA TRP A 247 4.15 9.07 13.04
C TRP A 247 3.04 8.00 12.97
N LEU A 248 1.88 8.29 13.57
CA LEU A 248 0.69 7.47 13.40
C LEU A 248 -0.17 8.03 12.26
N ALA A 249 -0.77 7.14 11.50
CA ALA A 249 -1.80 7.49 10.54
C ALA A 249 -2.80 6.35 10.40
N VAL A 250 -4.04 6.68 10.04
CA VAL A 250 -5.07 5.69 9.80
C VAL A 250 -4.72 4.86 8.55
N PRO A 251 -4.57 3.53 8.65
CA PRO A 251 -4.05 2.71 7.55
C PRO A 251 -5.07 2.47 6.44
N ASP A 252 -6.37 2.57 6.75
CA ASP A 252 -7.48 2.25 5.86
C ASP A 252 -8.37 3.49 5.64
N ILE A 253 -9.22 3.50 4.60
CA ILE A 253 -10.20 4.58 4.40
C ILE A 253 -11.26 4.48 5.49
N VAL A 254 -11.53 5.60 6.16
CA VAL A 254 -12.52 5.71 7.23
C VAL A 254 -13.70 6.55 6.76
N ASP A 255 -14.91 6.12 7.13
CA ASP A 255 -16.12 6.91 6.92
C ASP A 255 -16.22 8.00 7.99
N TRP A 256 -15.70 9.17 7.66
CA TRP A 256 -15.73 10.35 8.52
C TRP A 256 -17.15 10.87 8.80
N ALA A 257 -18.19 10.40 8.09
CA ALA A 257 -19.57 10.75 8.43
C ALA A 257 -20.05 10.06 9.72
N VAL A 258 -19.38 8.99 10.15
CA VAL A 258 -19.73 8.21 11.34
C VAL A 258 -18.69 8.38 12.45
N VAL A 259 -17.46 8.77 12.11
CA VAL A 259 -16.35 8.88 13.07
C VAL A 259 -16.28 10.27 13.71
N ASP A 260 -16.43 10.31 15.03
CA ASP A 260 -16.29 11.50 15.90
C ASP A 260 -14.82 11.69 16.35
N GLY A 261 -14.02 10.62 16.34
CA GLY A 261 -12.58 10.71 16.56
C GLY A 261 -11.91 9.38 16.89
N PHE A 262 -10.80 9.43 17.61
CA PHE A 262 -9.91 8.29 17.84
C PHE A 262 -9.58 8.06 19.31
N LYS A 263 -9.32 6.79 19.62
CA LYS A 263 -8.91 6.28 20.95
C LYS A 263 -7.91 5.14 20.82
N PHE A 264 -7.11 4.90 21.84
CA PHE A 264 -6.24 3.74 21.99
C PHE A 264 -6.75 2.74 23.03
N THR A 265 -7.65 3.17 23.91
CA THR A 265 -8.27 2.31 24.93
C THR A 265 -9.79 2.39 24.89
N SER A 266 -10.46 1.42 25.53
CA SER A 266 -11.91 1.48 25.73
C SER A 266 -12.31 2.36 26.93
N SER A 267 -11.35 3.04 27.57
CA SER A 267 -11.61 3.83 28.76
C SER A 267 -12.35 5.12 28.42
N ARG A 268 -13.46 5.41 29.10
CA ARG A 268 -14.14 6.71 28.97
C ARG A 268 -13.32 7.87 29.52
N SER A 269 -12.31 7.61 30.35
CA SER A 269 -11.45 8.66 30.89
C SER A 269 -10.44 9.20 29.87
N GLU A 270 -10.11 8.41 28.84
CA GLU A 270 -9.21 8.81 27.74
C GLU A 270 -9.79 9.98 26.92
N GLY A 271 -11.11 10.15 26.91
CA GLY A 271 -11.78 11.06 25.98
C GLY A 271 -11.59 10.63 24.51
N VAL A 272 -11.88 11.53 23.58
CA VAL A 272 -11.82 11.29 22.13
C VAL A 272 -10.84 12.27 21.50
N MET A 273 -9.83 11.77 20.81
CA MET A 273 -8.86 12.59 20.07
C MET A 273 -9.37 12.87 18.66
N THR A 274 -8.96 14.00 18.09
CA THR A 274 -9.33 14.39 16.71
C THR A 274 -8.55 13.60 15.65
N ASP A 275 -7.38 13.06 15.99
CA ASP A 275 -6.53 12.30 15.06
C ASP A 275 -5.67 11.26 15.82
N LEU A 276 -5.06 10.33 15.08
CA LEU A 276 -4.05 9.42 15.60
C LEU A 276 -2.68 10.10 15.67
N HIS A 277 -2.13 10.22 16.88
CA HIS A 277 -0.80 10.76 17.06
C HIS A 277 -0.02 10.02 18.16
N LEU A 278 1.30 9.92 18.00
CA LEU A 278 2.18 9.23 18.94
C LEU A 278 2.06 9.77 20.39
N PRO A 279 1.96 11.09 20.63
CA PRO A 279 1.79 11.58 22.01
C PRO A 279 0.56 11.03 22.73
N GLY A 280 -0.56 10.82 22.04
CA GLY A 280 -1.79 10.29 22.63
C GLY A 280 -1.64 8.83 23.01
N LEU A 281 -0.99 8.05 22.13
CA LEU A 281 -0.64 6.66 22.41
C LEU A 281 0.29 6.54 23.62
N VAL A 282 1.32 7.38 23.70
CA VAL A 282 2.27 7.38 24.83
C VAL A 282 1.56 7.72 26.13
N GLN A 283 0.68 8.72 26.13
CA GLN A 283 -0.06 9.14 27.33
C GLN A 283 -0.94 8.04 27.92
N GLU A 284 -1.61 7.26 27.07
CA GLU A 284 -2.48 6.16 27.53
C GLU A 284 -1.68 4.92 27.98
N TYR A 285 -0.41 4.81 27.59
CA TYR A 285 0.46 3.66 27.89
C TYR A 285 1.82 4.08 28.48
N LEU A 286 1.82 5.05 29.40
CA LEU A 286 3.04 5.59 30.04
C LEU A 286 3.87 4.50 30.76
N ASP A 287 3.19 3.53 31.36
CA ASP A 287 3.81 2.49 32.20
C ASP A 287 4.16 1.21 31.41
N GLU A 288 3.84 1.14 30.11
CA GLU A 288 4.13 -0.01 29.25
C GLU A 288 5.28 0.29 28.27
N GLU A 289 6.17 -0.68 28.07
CA GLU A 289 7.27 -0.55 27.12
C GLU A 289 6.79 -0.84 25.68
N PRO A 290 7.17 -0.01 24.68
CA PRO A 290 6.72 -0.14 23.29
C PRO A 290 7.44 -1.27 22.53
N THR A 291 7.30 -2.51 22.99
CA THR A 291 7.83 -3.70 22.31
C THR A 291 7.08 -4.00 21.01
N LEU A 292 7.67 -4.78 20.10
CA LEU A 292 6.97 -5.22 18.88
C LEU A 292 5.66 -5.98 19.20
N SER A 293 5.65 -6.75 20.30
CA SER A 293 4.43 -7.42 20.78
C SER A 293 3.38 -6.40 21.22
N PHE A 294 3.77 -5.36 21.96
CA PHE A 294 2.89 -4.25 22.36
C PHE A 294 2.24 -3.62 21.12
N LEU A 295 3.04 -3.21 20.13
CA LEU A 295 2.55 -2.52 18.93
C LEU A 295 1.58 -3.39 18.11
N ARG A 296 1.76 -4.71 18.13
CA ARG A 296 0.88 -5.65 17.40
C ARG A 296 -0.39 -6.04 18.16
N LYS A 297 -0.38 -5.94 19.50
CA LYS A 297 -1.50 -6.38 20.36
C LYS A 297 -2.45 -5.25 20.75
N HIS A 298 -1.94 -4.02 20.85
CA HIS A 298 -2.77 -2.85 21.13
C HIS A 298 -3.31 -2.23 19.85
N TYR A 299 -4.41 -1.49 20.00
CA TYR A 299 -5.18 -0.99 18.88
C TYR A 299 -5.34 0.52 18.94
N ALA A 300 -5.27 1.16 17.78
CA ALA A 300 -5.91 2.43 17.51
C ALA A 300 -7.35 2.15 17.06
N MET A 301 -8.31 2.94 17.53
CA MET A 301 -9.74 2.77 17.26
C MET A 301 -10.32 4.09 16.78
N SER A 302 -11.16 4.05 15.75
CA SER A 302 -12.10 5.13 15.48
C SER A 302 -13.37 4.91 16.29
N VAL A 303 -14.00 5.99 16.74
CA VAL A 303 -15.24 5.95 17.52
C VAL A 303 -16.28 6.90 16.98
N ASP A 304 -17.56 6.57 17.19
CA ASP A 304 -18.70 7.45 16.92
C ASP A 304 -18.96 8.46 18.05
N GLU A 305 -20.00 9.29 17.90
CA GLU A 305 -20.37 10.31 18.90
C GLU A 305 -20.70 9.71 20.28
N GLU A 306 -21.10 8.43 20.35
CA GLU A 306 -21.35 7.70 21.59
C GLU A 306 -20.11 6.96 22.15
N GLU A 307 -18.93 7.24 21.60
CA GLU A 307 -17.66 6.57 21.86
C GLU A 307 -17.69 5.04 21.59
N ARG A 308 -18.57 4.57 20.70
CA ARG A 308 -18.59 3.17 20.27
C ARG A 308 -17.55 2.99 19.18
N VAL A 309 -16.79 1.90 19.26
CA VAL A 309 -15.77 1.57 18.26
C VAL A 309 -16.44 1.30 16.91
N VAL A 310 -16.05 2.09 15.91
CA VAL A 310 -16.47 1.91 14.50
C VAL A 310 -15.47 0.95 13.83
N ASP A 311 -14.19 1.32 13.84
CA ASP A 311 -13.09 0.51 13.32
C ASP A 311 -11.94 0.40 14.33
N ARG A 312 -11.07 -0.59 14.12
CA ARG A 312 -9.85 -0.76 14.92
C ARG A 312 -8.70 -1.34 14.09
N TRP A 313 -7.49 -0.89 14.41
CA TRP A 313 -6.25 -1.32 13.75
C TRP A 313 -5.18 -1.53 14.79
N SER A 314 -4.37 -2.58 14.65
CA SER A 314 -3.19 -2.71 15.52
C SER A 314 -2.33 -1.46 15.39
N VAL A 315 -1.78 -0.95 16.49
CA VAL A 315 -0.89 0.23 16.48
C VAL A 315 0.22 0.08 15.43
N TYR A 316 0.81 -1.10 15.30
CA TYR A 316 1.84 -1.41 14.30
C TYR A 316 1.40 -1.13 12.84
N ARG A 317 0.13 -1.33 12.50
CA ARG A 317 -0.41 -0.99 11.17
C ARG A 317 -0.57 0.52 10.99
N CYS A 318 -0.82 1.26 12.07
CA CYS A 318 -0.95 2.72 12.04
C CYS A 318 0.40 3.43 12.01
N ILE A 319 1.50 2.76 12.35
CA ILE A 319 2.82 3.38 12.31
C ILE A 319 3.26 3.53 10.86
N HIS A 320 3.58 4.76 10.51
CA HIS A 320 4.47 5.08 9.42
C HIS A 320 5.85 5.37 9.99
N CYS A 321 6.88 4.76 9.43
CA CYS A 321 8.24 5.12 9.81
C CYS A 321 9.23 5.00 8.65
N GLU A 322 10.12 5.99 8.55
CA GLU A 322 11.22 6.07 7.60
C GLU A 322 12.55 5.85 8.35
N ILE A 323 13.34 4.90 7.86
CA ILE A 323 14.62 4.49 8.45
C ILE A 323 15.65 4.36 7.33
N ASP A 324 16.74 5.11 7.44
CA ASP A 324 17.95 4.89 6.65
C ASP A 324 18.86 3.92 7.40
N ASP A 325 19.29 2.86 6.72
CA ASP A 325 20.15 1.84 7.30
C ASP A 325 20.97 1.11 6.22
N ASP A 326 22.25 0.86 6.50
CA ASP A 326 23.20 0.20 5.59
C ASP A 326 23.23 0.79 4.16
N GLY A 327 23.15 2.12 4.07
CA GLY A 327 23.14 2.83 2.79
C GLY A 327 21.88 2.64 1.96
N LYS A 328 20.78 2.17 2.56
CA LYS A 328 19.46 1.99 1.95
C LYS A 328 18.39 2.75 2.74
N SER A 329 17.28 3.09 2.08
CA SER A 329 16.12 3.71 2.73
C SER A 329 15.00 2.69 2.88
N PHE A 330 14.38 2.65 4.06
CA PHE A 330 13.31 1.73 4.39
C PHE A 330 12.10 2.47 4.92
N ILE A 331 10.91 2.00 4.52
CA ILE A 331 9.64 2.64 4.86
C ILE A 331 8.68 1.58 5.40
N LEU A 332 8.18 1.81 6.62
CA LEU A 332 7.05 1.11 7.18
C LEU A 332 5.77 1.85 6.82
N SER A 333 4.85 1.17 6.18
CA SER A 333 3.53 1.71 5.84
C SER A 333 2.48 0.60 5.91
N ALA A 334 1.36 0.85 6.59
CA ALA A 334 0.27 -0.11 6.77
C ALA A 334 0.73 -1.48 7.30
N GLY A 335 1.74 -1.50 8.18
CA GLY A 335 2.33 -2.70 8.76
C GLY A 335 3.23 -3.53 7.83
N ARG A 336 3.74 -2.93 6.74
CA ARG A 336 4.66 -3.58 5.80
C ARG A 336 5.90 -2.73 5.58
N TRP A 337 7.06 -3.40 5.56
CA TRP A 337 8.33 -2.78 5.24
C TRP A 337 8.57 -2.79 3.73
N PHE A 338 9.08 -1.67 3.24
CA PHE A 338 9.53 -1.46 1.88
C PHE A 338 10.98 -0.97 1.89
N GLU A 339 11.83 -1.57 1.06
CA GLU A 339 13.13 -1.02 0.69
C GLU A 339 12.91 -0.09 -0.51
N VAL A 340 13.48 1.11 -0.45
CA VAL A 340 13.34 2.14 -1.48
C VAL A 340 14.74 2.60 -1.90
N ASP A 341 14.93 2.68 -3.21
CA ASP A 341 16.17 3.20 -3.80
C ASP A 341 16.39 4.67 -3.40
N ARG A 342 17.63 5.02 -3.02
CA ARG A 342 17.93 6.36 -2.46
C ARG A 342 17.88 7.45 -3.51
N ASP A 343 18.27 7.15 -4.76
CA ASP A 343 18.18 8.12 -5.85
C ASP A 343 16.71 8.40 -6.17
N PHE A 344 15.86 7.36 -6.12
CA PHE A 344 14.42 7.52 -6.22
C PHE A 344 13.83 8.35 -5.06
N VAL A 345 14.25 8.10 -3.82
CA VAL A 345 13.85 8.93 -2.67
C VAL A 345 14.23 10.39 -2.91
N GLY A 346 15.50 10.66 -3.24
CA GLY A 346 15.99 12.01 -3.49
C GLY A 346 15.25 12.72 -4.63
N ALA A 347 14.94 12.00 -5.72
CA ALA A 347 14.18 12.56 -6.83
C ALA A 347 12.75 12.95 -6.44
N VAL A 348 12.08 12.14 -5.61
CA VAL A 348 10.71 12.42 -5.13
C VAL A 348 10.71 13.58 -4.13
N GLU A 349 11.65 13.60 -3.19
CA GLU A 349 11.79 14.70 -2.23
C GLU A 349 12.09 16.02 -2.94
N SER A 350 13.07 16.03 -3.85
CA SER A 350 13.40 17.21 -4.65
C SER A 350 12.19 17.69 -5.46
N TYR A 351 11.40 16.78 -6.05
CA TYR A 351 10.18 17.20 -6.75
C TYR A 351 9.19 17.85 -5.79
N PHE A 352 8.92 17.22 -4.64
CA PHE A 352 7.97 17.71 -3.64
C PHE A 352 8.36 19.08 -3.06
N GLU A 353 9.65 19.31 -2.81
CA GLU A 353 10.17 20.59 -2.33
C GLU A 353 9.93 21.72 -3.35
N ASN A 354 10.04 21.41 -4.64
CA ASN A 354 9.86 22.37 -5.73
C ASN A 354 8.39 22.62 -6.11
N ILE A 355 7.42 21.88 -5.53
CA ILE A 355 6.00 22.18 -5.74
C ILE A 355 5.69 23.56 -5.11
N PRO A 356 5.11 24.52 -5.86
CA PRO A 356 4.75 25.82 -5.32
C PRO A 356 3.84 25.73 -4.09
N ARG A 357 4.15 26.52 -3.07
CA ARG A 357 3.33 26.58 -1.84
C ARG A 357 2.22 27.60 -1.99
N TYR A 358 0.99 27.19 -1.68
CA TYR A 358 -0.14 28.09 -1.69
C TYR A 358 -0.09 29.01 -0.46
N VAL A 359 -0.09 30.32 -0.70
CA VAL A 359 -0.01 31.38 0.34
C VAL A 359 -1.36 32.12 0.49
N GLY A 360 -2.44 31.55 -0.05
CA GLY A 360 -3.75 32.16 0.04
C GLY A 360 -4.36 32.12 1.45
N PRO A 361 -5.51 32.77 1.65
CA PRO A 361 -6.12 32.97 2.97
C PRO A 361 -6.86 31.73 3.45
N LEU A 362 -6.13 30.65 3.75
CA LEU A 362 -6.69 29.50 4.45
C LEU A 362 -6.54 29.74 5.96
N PRO A 363 -7.64 29.90 6.72
CA PRO A 363 -7.58 30.09 8.16
C PRO A 363 -6.98 28.88 8.87
N ILE A 364 -6.48 29.11 10.08
CA ILE A 364 -6.03 28.05 10.98
C ILE A 364 -7.20 27.11 11.26
N TYR A 365 -6.96 25.80 11.24
CA TYR A 365 -7.98 24.81 11.53
C TYR A 365 -8.30 24.79 13.03
N ALA A 366 -9.55 25.10 13.38
CA ALA A 366 -10.03 25.15 14.77
C ALA A 366 -11.39 24.43 14.96
N HIS A 367 -11.74 23.49 14.07
CA HIS A 367 -13.07 22.88 13.99
C HIS A 367 -13.04 21.39 14.33
N ALA A 368 -14.21 20.73 14.38
CA ALA A 368 -14.30 19.31 14.71
C ALA A 368 -13.98 18.40 13.51
N ASN A 369 -14.37 18.79 12.29
CA ASN A 369 -14.19 17.99 11.07
C ASN A 369 -13.87 18.87 9.85
N GLU A 370 -13.66 18.25 8.68
CA GLU A 370 -13.36 18.93 7.40
C GLU A 370 -14.53 19.80 6.94
N ASP A 371 -15.77 19.29 7.04
CA ASP A 371 -16.98 19.98 6.61
C ASP A 371 -17.14 21.35 7.30
N GLU A 372 -16.98 21.39 8.62
CA GLU A 372 -17.12 22.61 9.42
C GLU A 372 -16.04 23.63 9.07
N TYR A 373 -14.82 23.16 8.84
CA TYR A 373 -13.72 24.00 8.38
C TYR A 373 -14.03 24.59 7.00
N ASN A 374 -14.44 23.76 6.04
CA ASN A 374 -14.73 24.19 4.68
C ASN A 374 -15.86 25.25 4.66
N LYS A 375 -16.91 25.05 5.47
CA LYS A 375 -17.97 26.04 5.69
C LYS A 375 -17.44 27.35 6.28
N ALA A 376 -16.60 27.26 7.31
CA ALA A 376 -16.03 28.45 7.97
C ALA A 376 -15.12 29.26 7.04
N VAL A 377 -14.32 28.61 6.19
CA VAL A 377 -13.48 29.26 5.17
C VAL A 377 -14.33 30.09 4.22
N VAL A 378 -15.45 29.53 3.76
CA VAL A 378 -16.37 30.19 2.83
C VAL A 378 -17.10 31.34 3.51
N LEU A 379 -17.65 31.15 4.71
CA LEU A 379 -18.32 32.20 5.49
C LEU A 379 -17.39 33.38 5.81
N GLY A 380 -16.11 33.11 6.09
CA GLY A 380 -15.12 34.15 6.35
C GLY A 380 -14.76 34.99 5.11
N SER A 381 -15.15 34.57 3.90
CA SER A 381 -14.82 35.25 2.64
C SER A 381 -15.82 34.89 1.52
N GLU A 382 -17.11 35.13 1.75
CA GLU A 382 -18.19 34.72 0.83
C GLU A 382 -18.07 35.36 -0.57
N GLN A 383 -17.41 36.51 -0.70
CA GLN A 383 -17.15 37.13 -2.01
C GLN A 383 -16.02 36.47 -2.79
N ARG A 384 -15.21 35.62 -2.14
CA ARG A 384 -14.09 34.92 -2.75
C ARG A 384 -14.42 33.47 -3.06
N TRP A 385 -15.17 32.81 -2.17
CA TRP A 385 -15.27 31.36 -2.14
C TRP A 385 -16.71 30.86 -2.29
N CYS A 386 -16.83 29.67 -2.90
CA CYS A 386 -18.01 28.84 -2.97
C CYS A 386 -17.72 27.51 -2.27
N LEU A 387 -18.63 27.04 -1.44
CA LEU A 387 -18.56 25.70 -0.85
C LEU A 387 -18.99 24.66 -1.90
N MET A 388 -18.11 23.69 -2.16
CA MET A 388 -18.35 22.57 -3.07
C MET A 388 -18.19 21.20 -2.39
N ASP A 389 -17.75 21.20 -1.14
CA ASP A 389 -17.69 20.04 -0.23
C ASP A 389 -18.99 19.21 -0.29
N LYS A 390 -18.82 17.90 -0.55
CA LYS A 390 -19.87 16.88 -0.68
C LYS A 390 -20.86 17.12 -1.83
N LYS A 391 -20.57 18.03 -2.77
CA LYS A 391 -21.36 18.26 -3.98
C LYS A 391 -20.95 17.28 -5.08
N MET A 392 -21.58 16.11 -5.04
CA MET A 392 -21.31 15.00 -5.96
C MET A 392 -21.94 15.22 -7.33
N LEU A 393 -21.12 15.40 -8.36
CA LEU A 393 -21.55 15.60 -9.74
C LEU A 393 -21.80 14.23 -10.41
N PRO A 394 -22.97 13.97 -11.00
CA PRO A 394 -23.26 12.71 -11.69
C PRO A 394 -22.56 12.68 -13.05
N VAL A 395 -21.50 11.88 -13.17
CA VAL A 395 -20.65 11.79 -14.36
C VAL A 395 -20.67 10.35 -14.87
N GLY A 396 -21.48 10.08 -15.89
CA GLY A 396 -21.66 8.72 -16.42
C GLY A 396 -22.98 8.07 -16.01
N GLY A 397 -22.92 6.87 -15.41
CA GLY A 397 -24.10 6.11 -14.99
C GLY A 397 -24.73 6.62 -13.68
N VAL A 398 -25.83 5.98 -13.26
CA VAL A 398 -26.61 6.38 -12.05
C VAL A 398 -25.78 6.36 -10.75
N TYR A 399 -24.70 5.57 -10.71
CA TYR A 399 -23.82 5.42 -9.54
C TYR A 399 -22.47 6.11 -9.67
N ASP A 400 -22.14 6.65 -10.86
CA ASP A 400 -20.85 7.29 -11.09
C ASP A 400 -20.94 8.76 -10.70
N LYS A 401 -20.33 9.10 -9.56
CA LYS A 401 -20.33 10.46 -9.05
C LYS A 401 -18.92 10.91 -8.73
N VAL A 402 -18.62 12.15 -9.07
CA VAL A 402 -17.32 12.78 -8.83
C VAL A 402 -17.52 14.11 -8.12
N GLU A 403 -16.74 14.33 -7.08
CA GLU A 403 -16.65 15.62 -6.41
C GLU A 403 -15.75 16.58 -7.20
N PHE A 404 -16.21 17.81 -7.42
CA PHE A 404 -15.43 18.81 -8.15
C PHE A 404 -14.22 19.29 -7.33
N CYS A 405 -14.47 19.71 -6.10
CA CYS A 405 -13.49 20.09 -5.07
C CYS A 405 -14.23 20.45 -3.78
N ASP A 406 -13.50 20.78 -2.72
CA ASP A 406 -14.11 21.18 -1.45
C ASP A 406 -14.47 22.66 -1.42
N ILE A 407 -13.56 23.51 -1.93
CA ILE A 407 -13.75 24.97 -2.01
C ILE A 407 -13.32 25.45 -3.39
N TYR A 408 -14.17 26.27 -4.01
CA TYR A 408 -13.91 26.84 -5.33
C TYR A 408 -14.06 28.35 -5.34
N GLY A 409 -13.17 29.06 -6.04
CA GLY A 409 -13.34 30.50 -6.25
C GLY A 409 -12.18 31.12 -7.00
N ARG A 410 -12.45 32.12 -7.85
CA ARG A 410 -11.41 32.84 -8.63
C ARG A 410 -10.49 31.90 -9.43
N ASN A 411 -11.04 30.82 -10.00
CA ASN A 411 -10.32 29.74 -10.70
C ASN A 411 -9.37 28.91 -9.80
N GLU A 412 -9.46 29.03 -8.47
CA GLU A 412 -8.75 28.17 -7.52
C GLU A 412 -9.67 27.00 -7.14
N ILE A 413 -9.20 25.77 -7.38
CA ILE A 413 -9.87 24.50 -7.11
C ILE A 413 -9.15 23.89 -5.91
N VAL A 414 -9.73 24.02 -4.72
CA VAL A 414 -9.07 23.65 -3.46
C VAL A 414 -9.65 22.34 -2.96
N HIS A 415 -8.77 21.36 -2.80
CA HIS A 415 -9.07 20.08 -2.17
C HIS A 415 -8.45 20.05 -0.76
N VAL A 416 -9.25 19.79 0.26
CA VAL A 416 -8.89 19.84 1.68
C VAL A 416 -8.93 18.44 2.27
N LYS A 417 -7.87 18.04 2.98
CA LYS A 417 -7.87 16.79 3.74
C LYS A 417 -7.07 16.89 5.03
N HIS A 418 -7.48 16.15 6.05
CA HIS A 418 -6.63 15.82 7.18
C HIS A 418 -5.41 15.04 6.72
N TYR A 419 -4.30 15.34 7.38
CA TYR A 419 -3.11 14.52 7.29
C TYR A 419 -3.46 13.07 7.63
N GLY A 420 -2.92 12.13 6.86
CA GLY A 420 -3.25 10.72 7.02
C GLY A 420 -2.21 9.82 6.38
N SER A 421 -2.56 8.54 6.21
CA SER A 421 -1.69 7.60 5.53
C SER A 421 -1.58 7.94 4.05
N SER A 422 -0.63 7.30 3.38
CA SER A 422 -0.48 7.43 1.94
C SER A 422 -1.78 7.11 1.18
N ASN A 423 -2.61 6.20 1.70
CA ASN A 423 -3.91 5.84 1.11
C ASN A 423 -4.90 6.99 1.16
N VAL A 424 -5.08 7.58 2.34
CA VAL A 424 -5.98 8.73 2.54
C VAL A 424 -5.57 9.91 1.65
N LEU A 425 -4.28 10.27 1.65
CA LEU A 425 -3.78 11.39 0.86
C LEU A 425 -3.74 11.06 -0.64
N GLY A 426 -3.45 9.82 -1.01
CA GLY A 426 -3.49 9.38 -2.40
C GLY A 426 -4.90 9.52 -3.00
N HIS A 427 -5.93 9.24 -2.20
CA HIS A 427 -7.32 9.47 -2.61
C HIS A 427 -7.58 10.96 -2.88
N LEU A 428 -7.18 11.87 -1.99
CA LEU A 428 -7.26 13.32 -2.20
C LEU A 428 -6.63 13.76 -3.53
N PHE A 429 -5.40 13.29 -3.80
CA PHE A 429 -4.68 13.68 -5.02
C PHE A 429 -5.37 13.13 -6.27
N ASN A 430 -5.84 11.88 -6.22
CA ASN A 430 -6.56 11.28 -7.34
C ASN A 430 -7.93 11.92 -7.56
N GLN A 431 -8.64 12.38 -6.52
CA GLN A 431 -9.86 13.17 -6.68
C GLN A 431 -9.60 14.45 -7.48
N GLY A 432 -8.55 15.21 -7.13
CA GLY A 432 -8.18 16.42 -7.87
C GLY A 432 -7.74 16.14 -9.31
N LEU A 433 -7.06 15.01 -9.55
CA LEU A 433 -6.72 14.55 -10.90
C LEU A 433 -7.98 14.26 -11.74
N VAL A 434 -8.90 13.45 -11.21
CA VAL A 434 -10.14 13.06 -11.91
C VAL A 434 -11.01 14.29 -12.19
N SER A 435 -11.19 15.17 -11.21
CA SER A 435 -11.90 16.44 -11.39
C SER A 435 -11.25 17.29 -12.49
N GLY A 436 -9.91 17.39 -12.49
CA GLY A 436 -9.18 18.14 -13.50
C GLY A 436 -9.29 17.56 -14.92
N GLU A 437 -9.24 16.23 -15.05
CA GLU A 437 -9.45 15.53 -16.33
C GLU A 437 -10.86 15.79 -16.90
N LEU A 438 -11.88 15.73 -16.04
CA LEU A 438 -13.26 15.98 -16.42
C LEU A 438 -13.47 17.46 -16.79
N LEU A 439 -12.86 18.41 -16.07
CA LEU A 439 -12.91 19.82 -16.44
C LEU A 439 -12.31 20.08 -17.81
N LYS A 440 -11.18 19.43 -18.14
CA LYS A 440 -10.54 19.54 -19.46
C LYS A 440 -11.36 18.91 -20.58
N SER A 441 -11.88 17.70 -20.37
CA SER A 441 -12.27 16.82 -21.47
C SER A 441 -13.73 16.36 -21.47
N HIS A 442 -14.51 16.64 -20.43
CA HIS A 442 -15.92 16.22 -20.36
C HIS A 442 -16.88 17.41 -20.58
N PRO A 443 -17.58 17.48 -21.72
CA PRO A 443 -18.43 18.63 -22.05
C PRO A 443 -19.51 18.92 -20.99
N PRO A 444 -20.30 17.94 -20.50
CA PRO A 444 -21.33 18.22 -19.50
C PRO A 444 -20.81 18.68 -18.13
N TYR A 445 -19.51 18.50 -17.84
CA TYR A 445 -18.98 18.67 -16.48
C TYR A 445 -19.08 20.10 -15.96
N VAL A 446 -18.87 21.10 -16.81
CA VAL A 446 -19.00 22.51 -16.45
C VAL A 446 -20.44 22.85 -16.10
N ASP A 447 -21.41 22.38 -16.89
CA ASP A 447 -22.83 22.63 -16.62
C ASP A 447 -23.29 21.94 -15.33
N LEU A 448 -22.78 20.73 -15.06
CA LEU A 448 -23.03 20.03 -13.81
C LEU A 448 -22.45 20.79 -12.62
N ALA A 449 -21.20 21.25 -12.71
CA ALA A 449 -20.57 22.04 -11.67
C ALA A 449 -21.28 23.39 -11.45
N ASN A 450 -21.66 24.10 -12.52
CA ASN A 450 -22.34 25.39 -12.48
C ASN A 450 -23.75 25.35 -11.87
N LYS A 451 -24.38 24.17 -11.80
CA LYS A 451 -25.64 23.98 -11.04
C LYS A 451 -25.45 24.08 -9.53
N GLU A 452 -24.26 23.73 -9.04
CA GLU A 452 -23.91 23.77 -7.62
C GLU A 452 -23.08 25.01 -7.25
N ILE A 453 -22.27 25.53 -8.18
CA ILE A 453 -21.46 26.74 -7.99
C ILE A 453 -22.35 28.00 -7.96
N SER A 454 -22.10 28.90 -7.02
CA SER A 454 -22.81 30.18 -6.94
C SER A 454 -22.57 31.08 -8.16
N VAL A 455 -23.57 31.88 -8.53
CA VAL A 455 -23.61 32.69 -9.77
C VAL A 455 -22.34 33.54 -9.96
N GLN A 456 -21.83 34.12 -8.88
CA GLN A 456 -20.63 34.98 -8.89
C GLN A 456 -19.31 34.23 -9.17
N HIS A 457 -19.32 32.89 -9.13
CA HIS A 457 -18.14 32.04 -9.28
C HIS A 457 -18.22 31.09 -10.48
N GLN A 458 -19.31 31.09 -11.25
CA GLN A 458 -19.54 30.12 -12.32
C GLN A 458 -18.35 29.98 -13.30
N LEU A 459 -18.09 28.74 -13.68
CA LEU A 459 -17.16 28.37 -14.74
C LEU A 459 -17.71 28.86 -16.09
N LEU A 460 -16.81 29.21 -17.01
CA LEU A 460 -17.21 29.57 -18.37
C LEU A 460 -17.80 28.34 -19.07
N ALA A 461 -19.09 28.41 -19.41
CA ALA A 461 -19.77 27.39 -20.19
C ALA A 461 -19.20 27.30 -21.61
N ASP A 462 -19.35 26.13 -22.24
CA ASP A 462 -18.96 25.96 -23.62
C ASP A 462 -19.94 26.70 -24.55
N PRO A 463 -19.48 27.30 -25.66
CA PRO A 463 -20.36 27.96 -26.60
C PRO A 463 -21.39 26.98 -27.22
N GLU A 464 -22.67 27.34 -27.16
CA GLU A 464 -23.73 26.54 -27.80
C GLU A 464 -23.51 26.41 -29.32
N GLY A 465 -23.77 25.23 -29.86
CA GLY A 465 -23.68 24.96 -31.31
C GLY A 465 -22.27 24.79 -31.87
N VAL A 466 -21.22 24.86 -31.03
CA VAL A 466 -19.83 24.61 -31.44
C VAL A 466 -19.42 23.19 -31.06
N LYS A 467 -18.65 22.53 -31.94
CA LYS A 467 -18.06 21.22 -31.62
C LYS A 467 -17.15 21.36 -30.40
N PHE A 468 -17.39 20.56 -29.37
CA PHE A 468 -16.57 20.57 -28.16
C PHE A 468 -15.09 20.34 -28.50
N VAL A 469 -14.23 21.17 -27.92
CA VAL A 469 -12.77 21.04 -27.91
C VAL A 469 -12.32 21.08 -26.45
N ALA A 470 -11.28 20.33 -26.11
CA ALA A 470 -10.78 20.25 -24.74
C ALA A 470 -10.43 21.66 -24.18
N ARG A 471 -11.02 22.03 -23.04
CA ARG A 471 -11.01 23.38 -22.48
C ARG A 471 -9.61 23.88 -22.16
N ASP A 472 -9.35 25.17 -22.31
CA ASP A 472 -8.12 25.74 -21.75
C ASP A 472 -8.20 25.77 -20.22
N VAL A 473 -7.36 24.96 -19.58
CA VAL A 473 -7.31 24.81 -18.13
C VAL A 473 -6.14 25.56 -17.49
N ALA A 474 -5.29 26.23 -18.27
CA ALA A 474 -4.08 26.88 -17.77
C ALA A 474 -4.35 27.96 -16.72
N LYS A 475 -5.51 28.62 -16.79
CA LYS A 475 -5.93 29.66 -15.82
C LYS A 475 -6.30 29.11 -14.44
N TYR A 476 -6.67 27.84 -14.34
CA TYR A 476 -7.08 27.23 -13.08
C TYR A 476 -5.86 26.85 -12.24
N THR A 477 -5.99 27.05 -10.93
CA THR A 477 -5.01 26.61 -9.94
C THR A 477 -5.61 25.45 -9.17
N ILE A 478 -4.94 24.30 -9.16
CA ILE A 478 -5.32 23.18 -8.29
C ILE A 478 -4.50 23.29 -7.00
N VAL A 479 -5.17 23.29 -5.85
CA VAL A 479 -4.54 23.38 -4.53
C VAL A 479 -4.88 22.14 -3.72
N PHE A 480 -3.87 21.38 -3.33
CA PHE A 480 -4.01 20.30 -2.34
C PHE A 480 -3.64 20.85 -0.96
N ALA A 481 -4.65 21.13 -0.14
CA ALA A 481 -4.51 21.70 1.18
C ALA A 481 -4.63 20.60 2.25
N VAL A 482 -3.58 20.43 3.05
CA VAL A 482 -3.51 19.36 4.05
C VAL A 482 -3.50 19.97 5.45
N ILE A 483 -4.51 19.61 6.25
CA ILE A 483 -4.64 19.96 7.66
C ILE A 483 -3.61 19.15 8.44
N SER A 484 -2.60 19.81 8.99
CA SER A 484 -1.48 19.17 9.68
C SER A 484 -1.32 19.73 11.09
N GLN A 485 -1.32 18.80 12.05
CA GLN A 485 -1.07 19.08 13.46
C GLN A 485 0.43 19.20 13.78
N SER A 486 1.33 18.99 12.81
CA SER A 486 2.78 19.12 13.03
C SER A 486 3.17 20.57 13.26
N ASP A 487 4.03 20.83 14.25
CA ASP A 487 4.64 22.17 14.45
C ASP A 487 5.77 22.48 13.48
N LYS A 488 6.25 21.50 12.72
CA LYS A 488 7.36 21.73 11.79
C LYS A 488 6.96 22.72 10.68
N PRO A 489 7.88 23.61 10.26
CA PRO A 489 7.60 24.53 9.16
C PRO A 489 7.38 23.75 7.86
N GLY A 490 6.44 24.22 7.03
CA GLY A 490 6.11 23.57 5.77
C GLY A 490 5.24 22.31 5.92
N LEU A 491 4.79 21.78 4.78
CA LEU A 491 4.01 20.55 4.72
C LEU A 491 4.97 19.37 4.60
N HIS A 492 4.92 18.44 5.56
CA HIS A 492 5.51 17.11 5.42
C HIS A 492 4.42 16.14 5.00
N LEU A 493 4.75 15.09 4.25
CA LEU A 493 3.84 14.03 3.79
C LEU A 493 4.54 12.66 3.92
N PRO A 494 3.80 11.55 4.03
CA PRO A 494 4.37 10.22 3.86
C PRO A 494 5.04 10.06 2.49
N PHE A 495 6.15 9.34 2.41
CA PHE A 495 6.86 9.12 1.15
C PHE A 495 5.95 8.64 -0.01
N PHE A 496 5.18 7.55 0.20
CA PHE A 496 4.31 7.05 -0.87
C PHE A 496 3.17 8.02 -1.23
N ALA A 497 2.78 8.93 -0.33
CA ALA A 497 1.87 10.02 -0.67
C ALA A 497 2.55 11.03 -1.62
N LYS A 498 3.82 11.36 -1.39
CA LYS A 498 4.61 12.23 -2.29
C LYS A 498 4.81 11.60 -3.67
N VAL A 499 5.05 10.29 -3.72
CA VAL A 499 5.11 9.51 -4.97
C VAL A 499 3.82 9.66 -5.76
N VAL A 500 2.66 9.46 -5.11
CA VAL A 500 1.37 9.67 -5.76
C VAL A 500 1.21 11.13 -6.21
N LEU A 501 1.49 12.09 -5.33
CA LEU A 501 1.37 13.51 -5.65
C LEU A 501 2.22 13.90 -6.86
N LYS A 502 3.46 13.42 -6.97
CA LYS A 502 4.35 13.67 -8.13
C LYS A 502 3.71 13.20 -9.44
N SER A 503 3.21 11.97 -9.47
CA SER A 503 2.53 11.43 -10.66
C SER A 503 1.21 12.16 -10.97
N VAL A 504 0.43 12.59 -9.95
CA VAL A 504 -0.78 13.41 -10.14
C VAL A 504 -0.40 14.76 -10.74
N CYS A 505 0.60 15.43 -10.18
CA CYS A 505 1.03 16.74 -10.65
C CYS A 505 1.53 16.66 -12.10
N SER A 506 2.34 15.66 -12.42
CA SER A 506 2.84 15.44 -13.78
C SER A 506 1.69 15.28 -14.78
N ARG A 507 0.68 14.46 -14.46
CA ARG A 507 -0.51 14.29 -15.31
C ARG A 507 -1.33 15.58 -15.47
N LEU A 508 -1.53 16.33 -14.39
CA LEU A 508 -2.24 17.62 -14.45
C LEU A 508 -1.48 18.65 -15.30
N LEU A 509 -0.15 18.70 -15.21
CA LEU A 509 0.68 19.53 -16.09
C LEU A 509 0.54 19.10 -17.56
N ASP A 510 0.56 17.80 -17.84
CA ASP A 510 0.38 17.25 -19.20
C ASP A 510 -1.01 17.57 -19.78
N LEU A 511 -2.04 17.68 -18.93
CA LEU A 511 -3.38 18.12 -19.33
C LEU A 511 -3.47 19.63 -19.65
N GLY A 512 -2.45 20.40 -19.26
CA GLY A 512 -2.33 21.83 -19.54
C GLY A 512 -2.60 22.76 -18.35
N TYR A 513 -2.65 22.26 -17.12
CA TYR A 513 -2.73 23.13 -15.94
C TYR A 513 -1.38 23.83 -15.72
N ALA A 514 -1.39 25.15 -15.51
CA ALA A 514 -0.15 25.91 -15.30
C ALA A 514 0.28 25.97 -13.83
N ARG A 515 -0.65 25.76 -12.89
CA ARG A 515 -0.41 25.93 -11.46
C ARG A 515 -1.04 24.81 -10.65
N ILE A 516 -0.18 24.01 -10.03
CA ILE A 516 -0.55 23.00 -9.04
C ILE A 516 0.24 23.33 -7.79
N MET A 517 -0.45 23.47 -6.66
CA MET A 517 0.13 23.97 -5.42
C MET A 517 -0.25 23.08 -4.25
N VAL A 518 0.56 23.13 -3.20
CA VAL A 518 0.26 22.47 -1.93
C VAL A 518 0.19 23.49 -0.80
N ALA A 519 -0.74 23.28 0.14
CA ALA A 519 -0.90 24.13 1.31
C ALA A 519 -0.81 23.29 2.58
N LYS A 520 -0.14 23.82 3.60
CA LYS A 520 -0.30 23.35 4.97
C LYS A 520 -1.36 24.21 5.64
N ILE A 521 -2.42 23.59 6.14
CA ILE A 521 -3.35 24.23 7.06
C ILE A 521 -2.89 23.85 8.48
N SER A 522 -2.37 24.82 9.21
CA SER A 522 -1.96 24.60 10.60
C SER A 522 -3.18 24.43 11.50
N CYS A 523 -3.10 23.51 12.45
CA CYS A 523 -4.14 23.35 13.48
C CYS A 523 -3.88 24.25 14.67
N ASP A 524 -4.94 24.84 15.21
CA ASP A 524 -4.93 25.55 16.48
C ASP A 524 -4.46 24.58 17.60
N PRO A 525 -3.52 24.99 18.47
CA PRO A 525 -3.00 24.12 19.52
C PRO A 525 -4.09 23.52 20.42
N SER A 526 -5.21 24.22 20.59
CA SER A 526 -6.33 23.74 21.37
C SER A 526 -7.03 22.54 20.73
N VAL A 527 -6.98 22.36 19.41
CA VAL A 527 -7.61 21.21 18.71
C VAL A 527 -6.69 19.99 18.65
N ARG A 528 -5.37 20.19 18.79
CA ARG A 528 -4.38 19.10 18.75
C ARG A 528 -4.37 18.19 19.98
N TYR A 529 -4.89 18.69 21.11
CA TYR A 529 -4.89 17.99 22.40
C TYR A 529 -6.28 17.94 23.05
N LYS A 530 -7.30 18.50 22.40
CA LYS A 530 -8.66 18.49 22.97
C LYS A 530 -9.23 17.09 22.86
N ARG A 531 -9.38 16.46 24.02
CA ARG A 531 -10.41 15.43 24.23
C ARG A 531 -11.76 16.10 23.97
N VAL A 532 -12.47 15.70 22.92
CA VAL A 532 -13.78 16.27 22.56
C VAL A 532 -14.78 16.12 23.73
N LYS A 533 -14.59 15.10 24.58
CA LYS A 533 -15.31 14.90 25.84
C LYS A 533 -14.35 14.49 26.95
N SER A 534 -14.34 15.21 28.08
CA SER A 534 -13.69 14.77 29.33
C SER A 534 -14.77 14.45 30.35
N VAL A 535 -14.82 13.22 30.86
CA VAL A 535 -15.71 12.88 31.98
C VAL A 535 -15.05 13.34 33.29
N GLU A 536 -15.75 14.16 34.09
CA GLU A 536 -15.29 14.52 35.43
C GLU A 536 -14.98 13.26 36.27
N PRO A 537 -13.87 13.23 37.02
CA PRO A 537 -13.57 12.10 37.88
C PRO A 537 -14.68 11.95 38.94
N ARG A 538 -15.32 10.77 38.96
CA ARG A 538 -16.30 10.43 40.01
C ARG A 538 -15.64 10.58 41.37
N LYS A 539 -16.13 11.51 42.20
CA LYS A 539 -15.72 11.64 43.60
C LYS A 539 -15.77 10.28 44.29
N PRO A 540 -14.77 9.92 45.12
CA PRO A 540 -14.80 8.66 45.86
C PRO A 540 -16.07 8.62 46.71
N ARG A 541 -16.88 7.56 46.56
CA ARG A 541 -18.04 7.33 47.44
C ARG A 541 -17.52 7.27 48.88
N ALA A 542 -17.92 8.25 49.70
CA ALA A 542 -17.68 8.23 51.13
C ALA A 542 -18.20 6.90 51.71
N ARG A 543 -17.30 6.10 52.28
CA ARG A 543 -17.64 4.90 53.05
C ARG A 543 -18.45 5.35 54.27
N ASN A 544 -19.77 5.19 54.23
CA ASN A 544 -20.62 5.31 55.41
C ASN A 544 -20.19 4.23 56.43
N ARG A 545 -19.37 4.61 57.40
CA ARG A 545 -19.20 3.89 58.66
C ARG A 545 -20.52 4.04 59.45
N ARG A 546 -21.39 3.04 59.37
CA ARG A 546 -22.45 2.86 60.38
C ARG A 546 -21.78 2.42 61.68
N SER A 547 -21.64 3.37 62.60
CA SER A 547 -21.41 3.14 64.02
C SER A 547 -22.58 2.35 64.62
N ARG A 548 -22.29 1.18 65.18
CA ARG A 548 -23.13 0.51 66.18
C ARG A 548 -22.83 1.13 67.55
N GLY A 549 -23.89 1.50 68.25
CA GLY A 549 -23.94 1.88 69.67
C GLY A 549 -25.39 2.32 69.92
N VAL A 550 -26.14 1.81 70.89
CA VAL A 550 -25.88 0.97 72.07
C VAL A 550 -26.94 -0.12 72.11
#